data_AF-A0A968BQN0-F1
#
_entry.id   AF-A0A968BQN0-F1
#
_cell.length_a   1.000
_cell.length_b   1.000
_cell.length_c   1.000
_cell.angle_alpha   90.00
_cell.angle_beta   90.00
_cell.angle_gamma   90.00
#
_symmetry.space_group_name_H-M   'P 1'
#
loop_
_entity.id
_entity.type
_entity.pdbx_description
1 polymer ?
#
loop_
_entity_poly.entity_id
_entity_poly.type
_entity_poly.pdbx_seq_one_letter_code
_entity_poly.pdbx_strand_id
1 'polypeptide(L)'
;IERAQVPAEYFTRLDAALHTAQVYDNLIISYVGPMQRPDLAAEMADLLLRLQGMRWAMCMGAYKGDLILAVRSQSRRVGAGQLVRAVVGDKGVAGGHGTMAG
;
A
#
# COMPACT_ATOMS: atom_id res chain seq x y z
N ILE A 1 17.84 13.50 0.04
CA ILE A 1 17.09 12.78 -1.00
C ILE A 1 17.96 11.62 -1.42
N GLU A 2 17.64 10.42 -0.95
CA GLU A 2 18.35 9.19 -1.31
C GLU A 2 18.11 8.91 -2.80
N ARG A 3 19.13 9.11 -3.63
CA ARG A 3 19.09 8.84 -5.07
C ARG A 3 19.60 7.43 -5.34
N ALA A 4 18.90 6.43 -4.82
CA ALA A 4 19.15 5.04 -5.19
C ALA A 4 18.60 4.79 -6.60
N GLN A 5 19.42 4.20 -7.47
CA GLN A 5 18.94 3.66 -8.74
C GLN A 5 18.06 2.44 -8.44
N VAL A 6 16.90 2.33 -9.10
CA VAL A 6 15.97 1.21 -8.95
C VAL A 6 15.91 0.39 -10.24
N PRO A 7 15.67 -0.93 -10.17
CA PRO A 7 15.62 -1.79 -11.35
C PRO A 7 14.42 -1.44 -12.26
N ALA A 8 14.49 -1.81 -13.54
CA ALA A 8 13.41 -1.57 -14.52
C ALA A 8 12.05 -2.13 -14.08
N GLU A 9 12.06 -3.24 -13.35
CA GLU A 9 10.85 -3.82 -12.78
C GLU A 9 10.10 -2.85 -11.87
N TYR A 10 10.80 -2.01 -11.09
CA TYR A 10 10.16 -0.99 -10.26
C TYR A 10 9.22 -0.11 -11.08
N PHE A 11 9.68 0.34 -12.25
CA PHE A 11 8.88 1.17 -13.15
C PHE A 11 7.72 0.39 -13.78
N THR A 12 7.89 -0.90 -14.04
CA THR A 12 6.78 -1.77 -14.50
C THR A 12 5.70 -1.89 -13.42
N ARG A 13 6.10 -2.01 -12.14
CA ARG A 13 5.17 -2.08 -11.01
C ARG A 13 4.51 -0.74 -10.74
N LEU A 14 5.24 0.36 -10.90
CA LEU A 14 4.68 1.71 -10.84
C LEU A 14 3.63 1.92 -11.94
N ASP A 15 3.91 1.52 -13.17
CA ASP A 15 2.96 1.59 -14.27
C ASP A 15 1.68 0.80 -13.97
N ALA A 16 1.82 -0.45 -13.50
CA ALA A 16 0.69 -1.25 -13.06
C ALA A 16 -0.09 -0.59 -11.90
N ALA A 17 0.63 0.01 -10.94
CA ALA A 17 0.01 0.71 -9.82
C ALA A 17 -0.88 1.87 -10.29
N LEU A 18 -0.37 2.66 -11.24
CA LEU A 18 -1.07 3.82 -11.79
C LEU A 18 -2.28 3.39 -12.65
N HIS A 19 -2.12 2.37 -13.49
CA HIS A 19 -3.21 1.87 -14.34
C HIS A 19 -4.35 1.22 -13.55
N THR A 20 -4.05 0.59 -12.42
CA THR A 20 -5.06 -0.09 -11.59
C THR A 20 -5.60 0.80 -10.47
N ALA A 21 -5.12 2.04 -10.34
CA ALA A 21 -5.53 2.95 -9.30
C ALA A 21 -7.00 3.33 -9.44
N GLN A 22 -7.75 3.19 -8.35
CA GLN A 22 -9.16 3.54 -8.23
C GLN A 22 -9.33 4.51 -7.05
N VAL A 23 -10.09 5.59 -7.26
CA VAL A 23 -10.34 6.60 -6.22
C VAL A 23 -11.77 6.47 -5.71
N TYR A 24 -11.90 6.42 -4.39
CA TYR A 24 -13.16 6.40 -3.64
C TYR A 24 -13.11 7.53 -2.62
N ASP A 25 -13.81 8.62 -2.87
CA ASP A 25 -13.74 9.86 -2.08
C ASP A 25 -12.30 10.34 -1.85
N ASN A 26 -11.72 10.07 -0.67
CA ASN A 26 -10.36 10.44 -0.27
C ASN A 26 -9.45 9.21 -0.04
N LEU A 27 -9.83 8.06 -0.60
CA LEU A 27 -9.08 6.81 -0.58
C LEU A 27 -8.68 6.44 -2.01
N ILE A 28 -7.39 6.18 -2.21
CA ILE A 28 -6.89 5.57 -3.45
C ILE A 28 -6.50 4.12 -3.19
N ILE A 29 -6.95 3.20 -4.04
CA ILE A 29 -6.67 1.76 -3.96
C ILE A 29 -6.00 1.31 -5.26
N SER A 30 -5.00 0.43 -5.18
CA SER A 30 -4.28 -0.08 -6.35
C SER A 30 -3.77 -1.51 -6.14
N TYR A 31 -3.70 -2.31 -7.21
CA TYR A 31 -3.12 -3.65 -7.21
C TYR A 31 -1.92 -3.73 -8.17
N VAL A 32 -0.72 -3.96 -7.63
CA VAL A 32 0.55 -3.92 -8.38
C VAL A 32 0.94 -5.26 -9.01
N GLY A 33 0.13 -6.29 -8.80
CA GLY A 33 0.38 -7.63 -9.32
C GLY A 33 1.44 -8.41 -8.53
N PRO A 34 2.09 -9.39 -9.17
CA PRO A 34 3.20 -10.13 -8.60
C PRO A 34 4.39 -9.22 -8.30
N MET A 35 5.00 -9.38 -7.12
CA MET A 35 6.13 -8.58 -6.65
C MET A 35 7.33 -9.47 -6.35
N GLN A 36 8.54 -8.93 -6.53
CA GLN A 36 9.79 -9.57 -6.08
C GLN A 36 10.17 -9.23 -4.64
N ARG A 37 9.52 -8.24 -4.05
CA ARG A 37 9.79 -7.77 -2.70
C ARG A 37 8.51 -7.23 -2.04
N PRO A 38 8.27 -7.50 -0.74
CA PRO A 38 7.00 -7.16 -0.09
C PRO A 38 6.84 -5.64 0.17
N ASP A 39 7.95 -4.91 0.27
CA ASP A 39 8.03 -3.45 0.45
C ASP A 39 7.54 -2.65 -0.77
N LEU A 40 7.45 -3.26 -1.97
CA LEU A 40 6.93 -2.61 -3.17
C LEU A 40 5.51 -2.06 -2.97
N ALA A 41 4.63 -2.82 -2.33
CA ALA A 41 3.26 -2.36 -2.05
C ALA A 41 3.27 -1.12 -1.13
N ALA A 42 4.16 -1.09 -0.15
CA ALA A 42 4.34 0.05 0.74
C ALA A 42 4.85 1.29 -0.02
N GLU A 43 5.88 1.12 -0.85
CA GLU A 43 6.43 2.19 -1.69
C GLU A 43 5.37 2.79 -2.63
N MET A 44 4.54 1.94 -3.26
CA MET A 44 3.46 2.40 -4.14
C MET A 44 2.35 3.11 -3.36
N ALA A 45 1.98 2.61 -2.18
CA ALA A 45 1.03 3.31 -1.31
C ALA A 45 1.53 4.70 -0.89
N ASP A 46 2.82 4.82 -0.53
CA ASP A 46 3.45 6.10 -0.17
C ASP A 46 3.49 7.07 -1.37
N LEU A 47 3.75 6.56 -2.58
CA LEU A 47 3.70 7.35 -3.80
C LEU A 47 2.28 7.85 -4.11
N LEU A 48 1.29 6.97 -4.06
CA LEU A 48 -0.11 7.30 -4.37
C LEU A 48 -0.74 8.25 -3.34
N LEU A 49 -0.32 8.20 -2.06
CA LEU A 49 -0.78 9.12 -1.01
C LEU A 49 -0.42 10.60 -1.30
N ARG A 50 0.52 10.85 -2.21
CA ARG A 50 0.89 12.20 -2.66
C ARG A 50 -0.14 12.83 -3.59
N LEU A 51 -1.11 12.05 -4.09
CA LEU A 51 -2.19 12.57 -4.92
C LEU A 51 -3.04 13.56 -4.11
N GLN A 52 -3.26 14.76 -4.66
CA GLN A 52 -4.03 15.81 -4.00
C GLN A 52 -5.45 15.32 -3.66
N GLY A 53 -5.91 15.67 -2.46
CA GLY A 53 -7.23 15.28 -1.96
C GLY A 53 -7.31 13.89 -1.34
N MET A 54 -6.26 13.06 -1.49
CA MET A 54 -6.22 11.74 -0.86
C MET A 54 -5.77 11.83 0.59
N ARG A 55 -6.54 11.20 1.50
CA ARG A 55 -6.18 11.03 2.91
C ARG A 55 -5.65 9.63 3.20
N TRP A 56 -6.00 8.66 2.35
CA TRP A 56 -5.66 7.25 2.48
C TRP A 56 -5.15 6.70 1.17
N ALA A 57 -4.15 5.82 1.24
CA ALA A 57 -3.71 5.02 0.13
C ALA A 57 -3.61 3.55 0.56
N MET A 58 -4.13 2.67 -0.28
CA MET A 58 -4.08 1.23 -0.11
C MET A 58 -3.46 0.62 -1.35
N CYS A 59 -2.45 -0.22 -1.17
CA CYS A 59 -1.82 -0.90 -2.28
C CYS A 59 -1.60 -2.36 -1.95
N MET A 60 -1.89 -3.23 -2.92
CA MET A 60 -1.86 -4.68 -2.77
C MET A 60 -0.98 -5.33 -3.81
N GLY A 61 -0.30 -6.41 -3.46
CA GLY A 61 0.46 -7.22 -4.40
C GLY A 61 0.70 -8.63 -3.90
N ALA A 62 0.99 -9.56 -4.80
CA ALA A 62 1.30 -10.95 -4.44
C ALA A 62 2.81 -11.15 -4.29
N TYR A 63 3.26 -11.72 -3.17
CA TYR A 63 4.66 -12.04 -2.92
C TYR A 63 4.77 -13.42 -2.28
N LYS A 64 5.53 -14.34 -2.91
CA LYS A 64 5.77 -15.71 -2.41
C LYS A 64 4.51 -16.51 -2.02
N GLY A 65 3.40 -16.29 -2.73
CA GLY A 65 2.13 -16.97 -2.46
C GLY A 65 1.20 -16.22 -1.50
N ASP A 66 1.69 -15.15 -0.86
CA ASP A 66 0.93 -14.33 0.06
C ASP A 66 0.44 -13.04 -0.61
N LEU A 67 -0.76 -12.58 -0.24
CA LEU A 67 -1.25 -11.25 -0.57
C LEU A 67 -0.72 -10.26 0.46
N ILE A 68 0.12 -9.33 0.02
CA ILE A 68 0.64 -8.23 0.83
C ILE A 68 -0.28 -7.02 0.66
N LEU A 69 -0.74 -6.48 1.77
CA LEU A 69 -1.56 -5.26 1.84
C LEU A 69 -0.80 -4.17 2.57
N ALA A 70 -0.58 -3.04 1.89
CA ALA A 70 -0.02 -1.84 2.49
C ALA A 70 -1.09 -0.75 2.58
N VAL A 71 -1.24 -0.16 3.77
CA VAL A 71 -2.14 0.98 4.00
C VAL A 71 -1.32 2.16 4.51
N ARG A 72 -1.63 3.35 4.00
CA ARG A 72 -1.01 4.63 4.35
C ARG A 72 -2.07 5.69 4.59
N SER A 73 -1.77 6.61 5.49
CA SER A 73 -2.65 7.72 5.85
C SER A 73 -1.86 9.00 6.04
N GLN A 74 -2.43 10.13 5.65
CA GLN A 74 -1.86 11.44 5.94
C GLN A 74 -2.00 11.83 7.43
N SER A 75 -2.93 11.20 8.17
CA SER A 75 -3.17 11.51 9.59
C SER A 75 -2.53 10.47 10.50
N ARG A 76 -1.62 10.89 11.37
CA ARG A 76 -1.03 10.03 12.42
C ARG A 76 -2.01 9.67 13.53
N ARG A 77 -3.18 10.33 13.64
CA ARG A 77 -3.97 10.34 14.88
C ARG A 77 -5.28 9.54 14.88
N VAL A 78 -5.90 9.18 13.76
CA VAL A 78 -7.18 8.44 13.81
C VAL A 78 -7.36 7.55 12.58
N GLY A 79 -7.62 6.25 12.78
CA GLY A 79 -8.36 5.41 11.82
C GLY A 79 -7.60 4.30 11.10
N ALA A 80 -6.27 4.35 11.00
CA ALA A 80 -5.54 3.42 10.14
C ALA A 80 -5.65 1.97 10.66
N GLY A 81 -5.52 1.80 11.97
CA GLY A 81 -5.70 0.49 12.60
C GLY A 81 -7.13 -0.06 12.49
N GLN A 82 -8.16 0.79 12.52
CA GLN A 82 -9.56 0.32 12.39
C GLN A 82 -9.89 -0.04 10.94
N LEU A 83 -9.42 0.74 9.96
CA LEU A 83 -9.57 0.43 8.54
C LEU A 83 -8.81 -0.86 8.18
N VAL A 84 -7.57 -0.98 8.65
CA VAL A 84 -6.76 -2.20 8.47
C VAL A 84 -7.46 -3.41 9.09
N ARG A 85 -8.05 -3.28 10.30
CA ARG A 85 -8.86 -4.36 10.89
C ARG A 85 -10.09 -4.70 10.05
N ALA A 86 -10.79 -3.70 9.51
CA ALA A 86 -11.95 -3.93 8.65
C ALA A 86 -11.60 -4.60 7.32
N VAL A 87 -10.41 -4.35 6.78
CA VAL A 87 -9.96 -4.92 5.49
C VAL A 87 -9.24 -6.26 5.65
N VAL A 88 -8.43 -6.43 6.68
CA VAL A 88 -7.64 -7.66 6.93
C VAL A 88 -8.50 -8.75 7.61
N GLY A 89 -9.49 -8.35 8.42
CA GLY A 89 -10.33 -9.28 9.19
C GLY A 89 -9.50 -10.22 10.09
N ASP A 90 -10.06 -11.38 10.42
CA ASP A 90 -9.41 -12.39 11.28
C ASP A 90 -8.38 -13.28 10.54
N LYS A 91 -8.10 -12.99 9.26
CA LYS A 91 -7.36 -13.90 8.36
C LYS A 91 -5.99 -13.38 7.92
N GLY A 92 -5.53 -12.22 8.40
CA GLY A 92 -4.23 -11.68 7.99
C GLY A 92 -3.49 -10.95 9.11
N VAL A 93 -2.18 -10.82 8.94
CA VAL A 93 -1.28 -10.14 9.88
C VAL A 93 -1.02 -8.72 9.38
N ALA A 94 -1.32 -7.71 10.20
CA ALA A 94 -1.08 -6.31 9.87
C ALA A 94 0.19 -5.78 10.57
N GLY A 95 1.20 -5.39 9.78
CA GLY A 95 2.45 -4.79 10.27
C GLY A 95 2.50 -3.25 10.09
N GLY A 96 2.89 -2.53 11.15
CA GLY A 96 3.11 -1.08 11.18
C GLY A 96 3.52 -0.62 12.58
N HIS A 97 4.05 0.60 12.75
CA HIS A 97 4.46 1.20 14.05
C HIS A 97 3.26 1.42 15.00
N GLY A 98 2.71 0.32 15.47
CA GLY A 98 1.40 0.18 16.09
C GLY A 98 0.94 -1.26 15.86
N THR A 99 1.74 -2.20 16.34
CA THR A 99 1.47 -3.64 16.34
C THR A 99 0.06 -3.91 16.89
N MET A 100 -0.72 -4.73 16.20
CA MET A 100 -1.52 -5.73 16.90
C MET A 100 -1.19 -7.09 16.30
N ALA A 101 -0.48 -7.87 17.12
CA ALA A 101 -0.57 -9.31 17.08
C ALA A 101 -1.80 -9.70 17.91
N GLY A 102 -2.60 -10.62 17.39
CA GLY A 102 -3.88 -11.06 17.97
C GLY A 102 -4.97 -11.05 16.93
#